data_AF-A0AAV3T8C9-F1
#
_entry.id   AF-A0AAV3T8C9-F1
#
_cell.length_a   1.000
_cell.length_b   1.000
_cell.length_c   1.000
_cell.angle_alpha   90.00
_cell.angle_beta   90.00
_cell.angle_gamma   90.00
#
_symmetry.space_group_name_H-M   'P 1'
#
loop_
_entity.id
_entity.type
_entity.pdbx_description
1 polymer ?
#
loop_
_entity_poly.entity_id
_entity_poly.type
_entity_poly.pdbx_seq_one_letter_code
_entity_poly.pdbx_strand_id
1 'polypeptide(L)'
;MDANSDVQMVETIARTYSEAFTPEYFVLLCTIAVLVYEVRSARDPELRDFGPRVGVVALGWAVAFAIYEGAPSLFGTVPSWGPDFTGSLGLGVGITLIWGVWRVQQWGRRVPEFSLLLVAATVPHLLVTPFWDVSSHVLYAAVPAGYLAFLDRRFAPALVVALGMVVARPLAGAHTWPESIGGLVLAGLVLAGFAYRNDRTREGRTRGTATDAERL
;
A
#
# COMPACT_ATOMS: atom_id res chain seq x y z
N MET A 1 5.16 36.50 -17.64
CA MET A 1 4.72 35.11 -17.49
C MET A 1 3.23 35.17 -17.37
N ASP A 2 2.52 34.57 -18.32
CA ASP A 2 1.07 34.67 -18.41
C ASP A 2 0.47 33.69 -17.42
N ALA A 3 -0.49 34.12 -16.59
CA ALA A 3 -1.07 33.27 -15.55
C ALA A 3 -1.60 31.91 -16.06
N ASN A 4 -1.94 31.84 -17.36
CA ASN A 4 -2.37 30.61 -18.02
C ASN A 4 -1.22 29.59 -18.23
N SER A 5 0.02 30.05 -18.48
CA SER A 5 1.18 29.15 -18.60
C SER A 5 1.57 28.53 -17.27
N ASP A 6 1.42 29.29 -16.19
CA ASP A 6 1.81 28.84 -14.85
C ASP A 6 0.85 27.77 -14.32
N VAL A 7 -0.46 27.93 -14.55
CA VAL A 7 -1.48 26.94 -14.20
C VAL A 7 -1.28 25.63 -14.96
N GLN A 8 -1.03 25.69 -16.28
CA GLN A 8 -0.77 24.50 -17.09
C GLN A 8 0.51 23.77 -16.66
N MET A 9 1.55 24.52 -16.29
CA MET A 9 2.79 23.93 -15.78
C MET A 9 2.56 23.17 -14.47
N VAL A 10 1.83 23.76 -13.53
CA VAL A 10 1.49 23.11 -12.24
C VAL A 10 0.68 21.83 -12.44
N GLU A 11 -0.35 21.89 -13.29
CA GLU A 11 -1.18 20.71 -13.62
C GLU A 11 -0.33 19.58 -14.24
N THR A 12 0.58 19.94 -15.15
CA THR A 12 1.47 18.97 -15.82
C THR A 12 2.39 18.30 -14.80
N ILE A 13 3.05 19.07 -13.93
CA ILE A 13 3.92 18.53 -12.88
C ILE A 13 3.14 17.60 -11.94
N ALA A 14 1.94 18.00 -11.53
CA ALA A 14 1.09 17.21 -10.65
C ALA A 14 0.65 15.88 -11.30
N ARG A 15 0.35 15.90 -12.60
CA ARG A 15 0.02 14.70 -13.37
C ARG A 15 1.22 13.77 -13.50
N THR A 16 2.37 14.28 -13.92
CA THR A 16 3.61 13.49 -14.01
C THR A 16 3.99 12.88 -12.68
N TYR A 17 3.86 13.63 -11.58
CA TYR A 17 4.09 13.10 -10.24
C TYR A 17 3.13 11.95 -9.90
N SER A 18 1.84 12.11 -10.23
CA SER A 18 0.82 11.08 -10.00
C SER A 18 1.11 9.82 -10.81
N GLU A 19 1.53 9.96 -12.06
CA GLU A 19 1.88 8.87 -12.97
C GLU A 19 3.17 8.14 -12.54
N ALA A 20 4.17 8.88 -12.04
CA ALA A 20 5.43 8.29 -11.57
C ALA A 20 5.24 7.41 -10.32
N PHE A 21 4.20 7.70 -9.53
CA PHE A 21 3.92 7.06 -8.26
C PHE A 21 2.50 6.50 -8.24
N THR A 22 2.05 5.92 -9.35
CA THR A 22 0.77 5.21 -9.38
C THR A 22 0.72 4.17 -8.26
N PRO A 23 -0.48 3.88 -7.71
CA PRO A 23 -0.68 2.89 -6.66
C PRO A 23 0.04 1.59 -6.96
N GLU A 24 0.00 1.19 -8.22
CA GLU A 24 0.66 0.02 -8.73
C GLU A 24 2.18 0.13 -8.45
N TYR A 25 2.89 1.02 -9.12
CA TYR A 25 4.35 1.03 -9.04
C TYR A 25 4.87 1.29 -7.62
N PHE A 26 4.18 2.13 -6.86
CA PHE A 26 4.62 2.46 -5.51
C PHE A 26 4.40 1.31 -4.51
N VAL A 27 3.27 0.60 -4.58
CA VAL A 27 3.03 -0.59 -3.75
C VAL A 27 4.01 -1.70 -4.10
N LEU A 28 4.30 -1.92 -5.39
CA LEU A 28 5.31 -2.89 -5.82
C LEU A 28 6.70 -2.53 -5.26
N LEU A 29 7.12 -1.27 -5.39
CA LEU A 29 8.38 -0.78 -4.86
C LEU A 29 8.48 -1.02 -3.35
N CYS A 30 7.43 -0.71 -2.60
CA CYS A 30 7.38 -0.95 -1.17
C CYS A 30 7.39 -2.45 -0.83
N THR A 31 6.69 -3.28 -1.60
CA THR A 31 6.70 -4.75 -1.45
C THR A 31 8.12 -5.30 -1.62
N ILE A 32 8.84 -4.85 -2.65
CA ILE A 32 10.23 -5.21 -2.90
C ILE A 32 11.11 -4.72 -1.75
N ALA A 33 10.92 -3.51 -1.24
CA ALA A 33 11.67 -3.00 -0.09
C ALA A 33 11.45 -3.86 1.16
N VAL A 34 10.21 -4.28 1.45
CA VAL A 34 9.90 -5.21 2.55
C VAL A 34 10.58 -6.56 2.34
N LEU A 35 10.52 -7.12 1.13
CA LEU A 35 11.15 -8.38 0.78
C LEU A 35 12.68 -8.31 0.97
N VAL A 36 13.33 -7.28 0.43
CA VAL A 36 14.77 -7.07 0.56
C VAL A 36 15.16 -6.86 2.02
N TYR A 37 14.36 -6.10 2.78
CA TYR A 37 14.59 -5.88 4.22
C TYR A 37 14.51 -7.19 5.02
N GLU A 38 13.51 -8.02 4.73
CA GLU A 38 13.35 -9.35 5.34
C GLU A 38 14.54 -10.26 5.02
N VAL A 39 14.92 -10.33 3.74
CA VAL A 39 16.04 -11.16 3.25
C VAL A 39 17.38 -10.72 3.86
N ARG A 40 17.63 -9.42 3.96
CA ARG A 40 18.85 -8.90 4.61
C ARG A 40 18.91 -9.20 6.10
N SER A 41 17.76 -9.42 6.72
CA SER A 41 17.65 -9.75 8.15
C SER A 41 17.65 -11.26 8.40
N ALA A 42 17.64 -12.07 7.34
CA ALA A 42 17.54 -13.52 7.40
C ALA A 42 18.91 -14.21 7.56
N ARG A 43 18.90 -15.46 8.06
CA ARG A 43 20.09 -16.33 8.10
C ARG A 43 20.21 -17.13 6.78
N ASP A 44 21.43 -17.55 6.42
CA ASP A 44 21.78 -18.19 5.13
C ASP A 44 20.79 -19.22 4.53
N PRO A 45 20.16 -20.13 5.31
CA PRO A 45 19.21 -21.10 4.75
C PRO A 45 17.98 -20.46 4.09
N GLU A 46 17.57 -19.27 4.56
CA GLU A 46 16.38 -18.56 4.06
C GLU A 46 16.61 -17.85 2.72
N LEU A 47 17.88 -17.73 2.27
CA LEU A 47 18.24 -17.11 0.99
C LEU A 47 17.95 -18.01 -0.22
N ARG A 48 17.88 -19.33 -0.02
CA ARG A 48 17.65 -20.31 -1.10
C ARG A 48 16.31 -20.12 -1.81
N ASP A 49 15.33 -19.57 -1.11
CA ASP A 49 13.97 -19.36 -1.64
C ASP A 49 13.75 -17.96 -2.21
N PHE A 50 14.82 -17.17 -2.41
CA PHE A 50 14.68 -15.80 -2.92
C PHE A 50 14.03 -15.75 -4.30
N GLY A 51 14.44 -16.64 -5.22
CA GLY A 51 13.86 -16.74 -6.57
C GLY A 51 12.34 -17.01 -6.54
N PRO A 52 11.87 -18.06 -5.86
CA PRO A 52 10.45 -18.32 -5.67
C PRO A 52 9.67 -17.15 -5.05
N ARG A 53 10.24 -16.47 -4.03
CA ARG A 53 9.60 -15.31 -3.39
C ARG A 53 9.39 -14.15 -4.37
N VAL A 54 10.42 -13.82 -5.16
CA VAL A 54 10.33 -12.81 -6.23
C VAL A 54 9.29 -13.23 -7.27
N GLY A 55 9.27 -14.51 -7.66
CA GLY A 55 8.28 -15.05 -8.60
C GLY A 55 6.84 -14.90 -8.11
N VAL A 56 6.58 -15.11 -6.82
CA VAL A 56 5.25 -14.92 -6.22
C VAL A 56 4.84 -13.45 -6.17
N VAL A 57 5.76 -12.54 -5.83
CA VAL A 57 5.49 -11.10 -5.93
C VAL A 57 5.17 -10.69 -7.37
N ALA A 58 5.96 -11.15 -8.33
CA ALA A 58 5.73 -10.86 -9.75
C ALA A 58 4.40 -11.44 -10.26
N LEU A 59 4.03 -12.65 -9.82
CA LEU A 59 2.75 -13.26 -10.17
C LEU A 59 1.57 -12.49 -9.59
N GLY A 60 1.61 -12.16 -8.29
CA GLY A 60 0.58 -11.33 -7.66
C GLY A 60 0.44 -9.98 -8.35
N TRP A 61 1.56 -9.42 -8.81
CA TRP A 61 1.59 -8.21 -9.60
C TRP A 61 0.92 -8.34 -10.96
N ALA A 62 1.27 -9.38 -11.71
CA ALA A 62 0.67 -9.66 -13.00
C ALA A 62 -0.86 -9.84 -12.89
N VAL A 63 -1.32 -10.52 -11.83
CA VAL A 63 -2.75 -10.67 -11.54
C VAL A 63 -3.41 -9.32 -11.25
N ALA A 64 -2.79 -8.47 -10.40
CA ALA A 64 -3.32 -7.15 -10.11
C ALA A 64 -3.47 -6.30 -11.37
N PHE A 65 -2.43 -6.28 -12.21
CA PHE A 65 -2.42 -5.55 -13.47
C PHE A 65 -3.47 -6.08 -14.46
N ALA A 66 -3.60 -7.40 -14.59
CA ALA A 66 -4.60 -8.01 -15.46
C ALA A 66 -6.04 -7.65 -15.04
N ILE A 67 -6.31 -7.53 -13.74
CA ILE A 67 -7.61 -7.09 -13.23
C ILE A 67 -7.82 -5.60 -13.49
N TYR A 68 -6.82 -4.77 -13.23
CA TYR A 68 -6.91 -3.32 -13.46
C TYR A 68 -7.23 -2.99 -14.91
N GLU A 69 -6.49 -3.58 -15.86
CA GLU A 69 -6.70 -3.38 -17.30
C GLU A 69 -7.95 -4.09 -17.82
N GLY A 70 -8.24 -5.29 -17.30
CA GLY A 70 -9.32 -6.13 -17.80
C GLY A 70 -10.71 -5.77 -17.28
N ALA A 71 -10.83 -5.35 -16.01
CA ALA A 71 -12.13 -5.09 -15.39
C ALA A 71 -12.95 -3.99 -16.06
N PRO A 72 -12.38 -2.85 -16.52
CA PRO A 72 -13.11 -1.82 -17.25
C PRO A 72 -13.87 -2.36 -18.48
N SER A 73 -13.33 -3.37 -19.17
CA SER A 73 -13.98 -3.98 -20.34
C SER A 73 -15.30 -4.71 -20.02
N LEU A 74 -15.54 -5.01 -18.75
CA LEU A 74 -16.76 -5.65 -18.25
C LEU A 74 -17.90 -4.64 -18.04
N PHE A 75 -17.62 -3.33 -18.10
CA PHE A 75 -18.60 -2.26 -17.87
C PHE A 75 -18.85 -1.49 -19.16
N GLY A 76 -20.12 -1.25 -19.52
CA GLY A 76 -20.47 -0.47 -20.71
C GLY A 76 -20.12 1.01 -20.59
N THR A 77 -20.21 1.57 -19.38
CA THR A 77 -19.70 2.91 -19.03
C THR A 77 -19.05 2.81 -17.65
N VAL A 78 -17.83 3.33 -17.52
CA VAL A 78 -17.08 3.32 -16.27
C VAL A 78 -17.38 4.63 -15.53
N PRO A 79 -17.92 4.59 -14.30
CA PRO A 79 -18.13 5.77 -13.48
C PRO A 79 -16.81 6.51 -13.18
N SER A 80 -16.87 7.76 -12.73
CA SER A 80 -15.66 8.55 -12.40
C SER A 80 -14.78 7.86 -11.35
N TRP A 81 -15.37 7.18 -10.37
CA TRP A 81 -14.69 6.39 -9.34
C TRP A 81 -14.17 5.03 -9.84
N GLY A 82 -14.52 4.64 -11.06
CA GLY A 82 -14.25 3.32 -11.63
C GLY A 82 -12.76 2.95 -11.69
N PRO A 83 -11.86 3.83 -12.17
CA PRO A 83 -10.42 3.55 -12.18
C PRO A 83 -9.85 3.28 -10.77
N ASP A 84 -10.26 4.08 -9.79
CA ASP A 84 -9.84 3.90 -8.40
C ASP A 84 -10.38 2.60 -7.80
N PHE A 85 -11.61 2.21 -8.16
CA PHE A 85 -12.18 0.93 -7.76
C PHE A 85 -11.48 -0.27 -8.41
N THR A 86 -11.27 -0.28 -9.73
CA THR A 86 -10.63 -1.41 -10.43
C THR A 86 -9.17 -1.56 -10.05
N GLY A 87 -8.43 -0.45 -9.87
CA GLY A 87 -7.06 -0.46 -9.38
C GLY A 87 -6.96 -1.07 -7.98
N SER A 88 -7.83 -0.62 -7.07
CA SER A 88 -7.89 -1.14 -5.69
C SER A 88 -8.29 -2.62 -5.65
N LEU A 89 -9.22 -3.04 -6.50
CA LEU A 89 -9.64 -4.43 -6.63
C LEU A 89 -8.49 -5.31 -7.12
N GLY A 90 -7.80 -4.88 -8.18
CA GLY A 90 -6.64 -5.59 -8.72
C GLY A 90 -5.54 -5.74 -7.67
N LEU A 91 -5.15 -4.63 -7.02
CA LEU A 91 -4.18 -4.65 -5.92
C LEU A 91 -4.63 -5.59 -4.79
N GLY A 92 -5.89 -5.50 -4.34
CA GLY A 92 -6.43 -6.35 -3.30
C GLY A 92 -6.30 -7.85 -3.60
N VAL A 93 -6.67 -8.26 -4.82
CA VAL A 93 -6.57 -9.67 -5.25
C VAL A 93 -5.11 -10.11 -5.35
N GLY A 94 -4.26 -9.31 -6.00
CA GLY A 94 -2.83 -9.62 -6.15
C GLY A 94 -2.10 -9.76 -4.81
N ILE A 95 -2.36 -8.84 -3.88
CA ILE A 95 -1.78 -8.85 -2.53
C ILE A 95 -2.29 -10.03 -1.70
N THR A 96 -3.57 -10.38 -1.84
CA THR A 96 -4.14 -11.56 -1.17
C THR A 96 -3.52 -12.86 -1.68
N LEU A 97 -3.25 -12.95 -3.00
CA LEU A 97 -2.52 -14.07 -3.58
C LEU A 97 -1.10 -14.17 -3.01
N ILE A 98 -0.37 -13.05 -2.97
CA ILE A 98 0.98 -12.99 -2.35
C ILE A 98 0.89 -13.50 -0.92
N TRP A 99 -0.03 -12.94 -0.12
CA TRP A 99 -0.24 -13.34 1.27
C TRP A 99 -0.50 -14.85 1.42
N GLY A 100 -1.44 -15.39 0.65
CA GLY A 100 -1.83 -16.80 0.72
C GLY A 100 -0.66 -17.74 0.44
N VAL A 101 0.06 -17.49 -0.66
CA VAL A 101 1.23 -18.31 -1.01
C VAL A 101 2.33 -18.17 0.05
N TRP A 102 2.61 -16.95 0.52
CA TRP A 102 3.62 -16.71 1.56
C TRP A 102 3.31 -17.46 2.86
N ARG A 103 2.04 -17.50 3.25
CA ARG A 103 1.57 -18.21 4.44
C ARG A 103 1.66 -19.72 4.26
N VAL A 104 1.30 -20.27 3.09
CA VAL A 104 1.41 -21.71 2.82
C VAL A 104 2.87 -22.16 2.85
N GLN A 105 3.76 -21.38 2.23
CA GLN A 105 5.19 -21.68 2.16
C GLN A 105 5.94 -21.36 3.47
N GLN A 106 5.26 -20.78 4.46
CA GLN A 106 5.84 -20.32 5.73
C GLN A 106 7.08 -19.43 5.54
N TRP A 107 7.11 -18.65 4.46
CA TRP A 107 8.13 -17.64 4.27
C TRP A 107 7.94 -16.51 5.28
N GLY A 108 9.01 -15.73 5.51
CA GLY A 108 9.15 -14.79 6.62
C GLY A 108 7.93 -13.90 6.92
N ARG A 109 7.91 -13.33 8.13
CA ARG A 109 6.69 -12.73 8.69
C ARG A 109 6.29 -11.37 8.10
N ARG A 110 7.22 -10.63 7.50
CA ARG A 110 7.03 -9.21 7.17
C ARG A 110 6.16 -9.00 5.94
N VAL A 111 6.32 -9.81 4.90
CA VAL A 111 5.48 -9.70 3.70
C VAL A 111 4.02 -10.03 4.00
N PRO A 112 3.67 -11.11 4.73
CA PRO A 112 2.28 -11.35 5.11
C PRO A 112 1.68 -10.24 5.98
N GLU A 113 2.46 -9.66 6.90
CA GLU A 113 2.04 -8.55 7.75
C GLU A 113 1.75 -7.29 6.92
N PHE A 114 2.61 -6.98 5.95
CA PHE A 114 2.42 -5.92 4.96
C PHE A 114 1.19 -6.16 4.08
N SER A 115 1.03 -7.38 3.56
CA SER A 115 -0.12 -7.73 2.72
C SER A 115 -1.44 -7.61 3.48
N LEU A 116 -1.51 -8.04 4.73
CA LEU A 116 -2.71 -7.87 5.56
C LEU A 116 -3.04 -6.41 5.81
N LEU A 117 -2.03 -5.56 6.02
CA LEU A 117 -2.24 -4.12 6.18
C LEU A 117 -2.83 -3.50 4.91
N LEU A 118 -2.30 -3.86 3.75
CA LEU A 118 -2.83 -3.38 2.47
C LEU A 118 -4.24 -3.90 2.21
N VAL A 119 -4.54 -5.17 2.50
CA VAL A 119 -5.91 -5.70 2.43
C VAL A 119 -6.85 -4.93 3.37
N ALA A 120 -6.40 -4.62 4.59
CA ALA A 120 -7.16 -3.83 5.55
C ALA A 120 -7.39 -2.38 5.10
N ALA A 121 -6.55 -1.83 4.21
CA ALA A 121 -6.79 -0.54 3.56
C ALA A 121 -7.72 -0.66 2.34
N THR A 122 -7.51 -1.69 1.51
CA THR A 122 -8.27 -1.94 0.28
C THR A 122 -9.74 -2.20 0.56
N VAL A 123 -10.07 -3.00 1.57
CA VAL A 123 -11.48 -3.36 1.84
C VAL A 123 -12.34 -2.14 2.16
N PRO A 124 -11.98 -1.28 3.14
CA PRO A 124 -12.73 -0.04 3.39
C PRO A 124 -12.75 0.89 2.18
N HIS A 125 -11.65 1.00 1.43
CA HIS A 125 -11.60 1.84 0.25
C HIS A 125 -12.61 1.39 -0.81
N LEU A 126 -12.62 0.10 -1.18
CA LEU A 126 -13.59 -0.45 -2.13
C LEU A 126 -15.04 -0.24 -1.70
N LEU A 127 -15.32 -0.24 -0.39
CA LEU A 127 -16.66 0.00 0.15
C LEU A 127 -17.07 1.47 0.09
N VAL A 128 -16.12 2.40 0.24
CA VAL A 128 -16.39 3.86 0.30
C VAL A 128 -16.37 4.50 -1.09
N THR A 129 -15.46 4.08 -1.97
CA THR A 129 -15.19 4.67 -3.29
C THR A 129 -16.44 4.89 -4.16
N PRO A 130 -17.42 3.96 -4.23
CA PRO A 130 -18.65 4.19 -5.00
C PRO A 130 -19.52 5.35 -4.49
N PHE A 131 -19.37 5.73 -3.21
CA PHE A 131 -20.15 6.79 -2.56
C PHE A 131 -19.36 8.09 -2.42
N TRP A 132 -18.05 7.97 -2.23
CA TRP A 132 -17.12 9.09 -2.11
C TRP A 132 -15.80 8.66 -2.71
N ASP A 133 -15.39 9.29 -3.81
CA ASP A 133 -14.24 8.93 -4.65
C ASP A 133 -12.90 9.26 -3.96
N VAL A 134 -12.66 8.61 -2.82
CA VAL A 134 -11.49 8.78 -1.97
C VAL A 134 -10.26 8.33 -2.72
N SER A 135 -9.24 9.19 -2.79
CA SER A 135 -8.12 8.95 -3.68
C SER A 135 -7.31 7.70 -3.32
N SER A 136 -7.34 6.71 -4.22
CA SER A 136 -6.55 5.49 -4.14
C SER A 136 -5.04 5.81 -4.09
N HIS A 137 -4.59 6.80 -4.86
CA HIS A 137 -3.19 7.23 -4.93
C HIS A 137 -2.66 7.70 -3.58
N VAL A 138 -3.46 8.48 -2.84
CA VAL A 138 -3.06 8.93 -1.51
C VAL A 138 -3.03 7.75 -0.54
N LEU A 139 -4.05 6.90 -0.54
CA LEU A 139 -4.14 5.74 0.35
C LEU A 139 -2.97 4.76 0.13
N TYR A 140 -2.73 4.36 -1.12
CA TYR A 140 -1.69 3.42 -1.50
C TYR A 140 -0.29 4.02 -1.55
N ALA A 141 -0.14 5.35 -1.45
CA ALA A 141 1.14 5.96 -1.10
C ALA A 141 1.37 5.94 0.42
N ALA A 142 0.36 6.34 1.20
CA ALA A 142 0.50 6.53 2.65
C ALA A 142 0.65 5.23 3.42
N VAL A 143 -0.18 4.22 3.15
CA VAL A 143 -0.18 2.96 3.92
C VAL A 143 1.16 2.20 3.79
N PRO A 144 1.68 1.91 2.59
CA PRO A 144 2.92 1.16 2.49
C PRO A 144 4.15 1.96 2.93
N ALA A 145 4.21 3.28 2.66
CA ALA A 145 5.28 4.13 3.17
C ALA A 145 5.26 4.19 4.71
N GLY A 146 4.07 4.31 5.31
CA GLY A 146 3.87 4.27 6.76
C GLY A 146 4.35 2.95 7.36
N TYR A 147 4.00 1.82 6.75
CA TYR A 147 4.50 0.52 7.20
C TYR A 147 6.02 0.43 7.15
N LEU A 148 6.65 0.86 6.05
CA LEU A 148 8.10 0.88 5.95
C LEU A 148 8.74 1.77 7.01
N ALA A 149 8.19 2.96 7.27
CA ALA A 149 8.66 3.85 8.33
C ALA A 149 8.52 3.22 9.73
N PHE A 150 7.48 2.41 9.97
CA PHE A 150 7.33 1.62 11.19
C PHE A 150 8.34 0.46 11.29
N LEU A 151 8.75 -0.12 10.16
CA LEU A 151 9.77 -1.16 10.14
C LEU A 151 11.16 -0.60 10.45
N ASP A 152 11.54 0.49 9.79
CA ASP A 152 12.82 1.19 9.99
C ASP A 152 12.65 2.67 9.62
N ARG A 153 13.06 3.57 10.53
CA ARG A 153 13.04 5.03 10.35
C ARG A 153 13.78 5.50 9.09
N ARG A 154 14.71 4.71 8.56
CA ARG A 154 15.43 5.00 7.31
C ARG A 154 14.49 5.08 6.10
N PHE A 155 13.31 4.47 6.16
CA PHE A 155 12.29 4.57 5.13
C PHE A 155 11.34 5.76 5.31
N ALA A 156 11.47 6.56 6.38
CA ALA A 156 10.63 7.74 6.59
C ALA A 156 10.59 8.72 5.39
N PRO A 157 11.65 8.91 4.58
CA PRO A 157 11.58 9.74 3.38
C PRO A 157 10.50 9.30 2.37
N ALA A 158 10.09 8.02 2.36
CA ALA A 158 9.01 7.54 1.49
C ALA A 158 7.66 8.21 1.79
N LEU A 159 7.46 8.73 3.02
CA LEU A 159 6.24 9.45 3.40
C LEU A 159 6.07 10.77 2.63
N VAL A 160 7.16 11.33 2.10
CA VAL A 160 7.09 12.51 1.22
C VAL A 160 6.26 12.22 -0.02
N VAL A 161 6.26 10.96 -0.51
CA VAL A 161 5.43 10.55 -1.65
C VAL A 161 3.94 10.69 -1.33
N ALA A 162 3.54 10.23 -0.15
CA ALA A 162 2.16 10.34 0.31
C ALA A 162 1.72 11.81 0.50
N LEU A 163 2.58 12.64 1.09
CA LEU A 163 2.30 14.08 1.26
C LEU A 163 2.19 14.80 -0.09
N GLY A 164 3.06 14.46 -1.04
CA GLY A 164 2.99 15.00 -2.40
C GLY A 164 1.70 14.59 -3.11
N MET A 165 1.24 13.33 -2.95
CA MET A 165 -0.02 12.87 -3.54
C MET A 165 -1.24 13.64 -3.06
N VAL A 166 -1.29 14.02 -1.78
CA VAL A 166 -2.42 14.81 -1.23
C VAL A 166 -2.60 16.13 -1.99
N VAL A 167 -1.50 16.71 -2.49
CA VAL A 167 -1.49 17.97 -3.23
C VAL A 167 -1.55 17.74 -4.75
N ALA A 168 -0.88 16.72 -5.26
CA ALA A 168 -0.81 16.43 -6.68
C ALA A 168 -2.18 16.02 -7.25
N ARG A 169 -2.97 15.23 -6.52
CA ARG A 169 -4.25 14.72 -7.02
C ARG A 169 -5.27 15.82 -7.30
N PRO A 170 -5.45 16.84 -6.43
CA PRO A 170 -6.30 17.99 -6.74
C PRO A 170 -5.74 18.89 -7.82
N LEU A 171 -4.43 19.15 -7.82
CA LEU A 171 -3.81 20.00 -8.83
C LEU A 171 -3.83 19.39 -10.23
N ALA A 172 -3.83 18.05 -10.34
CA ALA A 172 -4.00 17.34 -11.61
C ALA A 172 -5.47 17.27 -12.07
N GLY A 173 -6.41 17.81 -11.29
CA GLY A 173 -7.86 17.72 -11.56
C GLY A 173 -8.43 16.32 -11.40
N ALA A 174 -7.68 15.40 -10.78
CA ALA A 174 -8.07 13.99 -10.65
C ALA A 174 -8.98 13.71 -9.46
N HIS A 175 -8.89 14.51 -8.40
CA HIS A 175 -9.77 14.44 -7.22
C HIS A 175 -10.00 15.83 -6.64
N THR A 176 -10.97 15.96 -5.76
CA THR A 176 -11.12 17.15 -4.91
C THR A 176 -10.14 17.12 -3.72
N TRP A 177 -9.91 18.27 -3.10
CA TRP A 177 -9.12 18.35 -1.86
C TRP A 177 -9.69 17.46 -0.73
N PRO A 178 -11.00 17.46 -0.46
CA PRO A 178 -11.58 16.55 0.52
C PRO A 178 -11.36 15.08 0.21
N GLU A 179 -11.48 14.64 -1.05
CA GLU A 179 -11.23 13.25 -1.46
C GLU A 179 -9.77 12.82 -1.21
N SER A 180 -8.83 13.73 -1.48
CA SER A 180 -7.40 13.48 -1.25
C SER A 180 -7.07 13.43 0.25
N ILE A 181 -7.63 14.36 1.04
CA ILE A 181 -7.50 14.34 2.50
C ILE A 181 -8.19 13.10 3.09
N GLY A 182 -9.35 12.70 2.56
CA GLY A 182 -10.07 11.49 2.95
C GLY A 182 -9.20 10.24 2.78
N GLY A 183 -8.44 10.15 1.70
CA GLY A 183 -7.51 9.04 1.46
C GLY A 183 -6.40 8.99 2.52
N LEU A 184 -5.86 10.15 2.90
CA LEU A 184 -4.86 10.25 3.96
C LEU A 184 -5.45 9.87 5.34
N VAL A 185 -6.65 10.34 5.65
CA VAL A 185 -7.35 10.01 6.90
C VAL A 185 -7.59 8.51 7.00
N LEU A 186 -8.09 7.88 5.92
CA LEU A 186 -8.29 6.44 5.88
C LEU A 186 -6.96 5.68 6.08
N ALA A 187 -5.89 6.11 5.43
CA ALA A 187 -4.56 5.54 5.63
C ALA A 187 -4.09 5.65 7.09
N GLY A 188 -4.28 6.83 7.70
CA GLY A 188 -3.96 7.10 9.10
C GLY A 188 -4.72 6.18 10.06
N LEU A 189 -6.02 5.94 9.82
CA LEU A 189 -6.83 5.02 10.62
C LEU A 189 -6.33 3.57 10.51
N VAL A 190 -5.99 3.12 9.31
CA VAL A 190 -5.43 1.77 9.08
C VAL A 190 -4.09 1.61 9.80
N LEU A 191 -3.20 2.59 9.68
CA LEU A 191 -1.89 2.60 10.33
C LEU A 191 -1.99 2.68 11.85
N ALA A 192 -2.91 3.48 12.38
CA ALA A 192 -3.17 3.57 13.82
C ALA A 192 -3.70 2.23 14.37
N GLY A 193 -4.63 1.59 13.66
CA GLY A 193 -5.13 0.25 14.02
C GLY A 193 -4.02 -0.81 14.01
N PHE A 194 -3.11 -0.73 13.04
CA PHE A 194 -1.93 -1.59 12.97
C PHE A 194 -0.98 -1.37 14.16
N ALA A 195 -0.62 -0.12 14.44
CA ALA A 195 0.25 0.24 15.56
C ALA A 195 -0.34 -0.26 16.90
N TYR A 196 -1.62 0.01 17.13
CA TYR A 196 -2.34 -0.43 18.33
C TYR A 196 -2.31 -1.95 18.53
N ARG A 197 -2.56 -2.72 17.46
CA ARG A 197 -2.49 -4.19 17.50
C ARG A 197 -1.06 -4.68 17.82
N ASN A 198 -0.05 -4.03 17.25
CA ASN A 198 1.34 -4.43 17.43
C ASN A 198 1.80 -4.21 18.88
N ASP A 199 1.42 -3.08 19.49
CA ASP A 199 1.75 -2.77 20.89
C ASP A 199 1.12 -3.79 21.85
N ARG A 200 -0.16 -4.12 21.67
CA ARG A 200 -0.85 -5.16 22.45
C ARG A 200 -0.15 -6.53 22.37
N THR A 201 0.37 -6.88 21.21
CA THR A 201 1.08 -8.15 21.00
C THR A 201 2.41 -8.17 21.77
N ARG A 202 3.09 -7.02 21.87
CA ARG A 202 4.35 -6.88 22.62
C ARG A 202 4.12 -6.93 24.13
N GLU A 203 3.08 -6.27 24.64
CA GLU A 203 2.71 -6.31 26.07
C GLU A 203 2.33 -7.72 26.54
N GLY A 204 1.56 -8.47 25.74
CA GLY A 204 1.21 -9.85 26.07
C GLY A 204 2.43 -10.77 26.19
N ARG A 205 3.43 -10.57 25.32
CA ARG A 205 4.67 -11.37 25.32
C ARG A 205 5.54 -11.09 26.55
N THR A 206 5.66 -9.83 26.96
CA THR A 206 6.46 -9.42 28.13
C THR A 206 5.84 -9.89 29.45
N ARG A 207 4.51 -9.88 29.58
CA ARG A 207 3.82 -10.45 30.74
C ARG A 207 3.96 -11.98 30.83
N GLY A 208 3.84 -12.69 29.70
CA GLY A 208 4.05 -14.15 29.67
C GLY A 208 5.44 -14.55 30.17
N THR A 209 6.49 -13.88 29.71
CA THR A 209 7.87 -14.16 30.14
C THR A 209 8.12 -13.86 31.62
N ALA A 210 7.48 -12.85 32.20
CA ALA A 210 7.60 -12.55 33.63
C ALA A 210 6.94 -13.63 34.50
N THR A 211 5.79 -14.13 34.07
CA THR A 211 5.04 -15.16 34.79
C THR A 211 5.77 -16.51 34.80
N ASP A 212 6.50 -16.83 33.71
CA ASP A 212 7.31 -18.05 33.63
C ASP A 212 8.60 -17.96 34.46
N ALA A 213 9.20 -16.77 34.55
CA ALA A 213 10.38 -16.53 35.38
C ALA A 213 10.08 -16.60 36.88
N GLU A 214 8.86 -16.24 37.31
CA GLU A 214 8.40 -16.37 38.71
C GLU A 214 8.03 -17.81 39.11
N ARG A 215 7.95 -18.73 38.14
CA ARG A 215 7.62 -20.16 38.36
C ARG A 215 8.83 -21.09 38.37
N LEU A 216 10.04 -20.54 38.21
CA LEU A 216 11.32 -21.25 38.26
C LEU A 216 12.07 -20.91 39.56
#